data_AF-A0A8H9UPU2-F1
#
_entry.id   AF-A0A8H9UPU2-F1
#
_cell.length_a   1.000
_cell.length_b   1.000
_cell.length_c   1.000
_cell.angle_alpha   90.00
_cell.angle_beta   90.00
_cell.angle_gamma   90.00
#
_symmetry.space_group_name_H-M   'P 1'
#
loop_
_entity.id
_entity.type
_entity.pdbx_description
1 polymer ?
#
loop_
_entity_poly.entity_id
_entity_poly.type
_entity_poly.pdbx_seq_one_letter_code
_entity_poly.pdbx_strand_id
1 'polypeptide(L)'
;DYEAERNLRMMIVRAWYSALGLELDDYPGLVHYPENCRYILDVNDFNFEGEYNKLLNRLDYLAKLDTKAYGDGDRSFGCSRG
;
A
#
# COMPACT_ATOMS: atom_id res chain seq x y z
N ASP A 1 16.24 12.87 14.46
CA ASP A 1 14.97 12.58 13.77
C ASP A 1 14.98 12.76 12.25
N TYR A 2 16.02 12.30 11.57
CA TYR A 2 16.06 12.25 10.09
C TYR A 2 15.49 10.93 9.50
N GLU A 3 15.10 9.99 10.36
CA GLU A 3 14.62 8.64 9.97
C GLU A 3 13.13 8.62 9.57
N ALA A 4 12.34 9.61 10.01
CA ALA A 4 10.92 9.68 9.68
C ALA A 4 10.67 10.02 8.20
N GLU A 5 11.61 10.74 7.54
CA GLU A 5 11.45 11.18 6.15
C GLU A 5 11.56 10.04 5.12
N ARG A 6 12.14 8.90 5.48
CA ARG A 6 12.42 7.79 4.53
C ARG A 6 11.68 6.49 4.83
N ASN A 7 10.65 6.51 5.67
CA ASN A 7 9.82 5.32 5.84
C ASN A 7 8.78 5.19 4.72
N LEU A 8 8.36 3.96 4.43
CA LEU A 8 7.39 3.66 3.37
C LEU A 8 6.04 4.38 3.57
N ARG A 9 5.61 4.58 4.81
CA ARG A 9 4.39 5.33 5.13
C ARG A 9 4.51 6.77 4.59
N MET A 10 5.58 7.48 4.91
CA MET A 10 5.80 8.85 4.46
C MET A 10 5.96 8.94 2.93
N MET A 11 6.58 7.93 2.31
CA MET A 11 6.66 7.86 0.85
C MET A 11 5.28 7.74 0.20
N ILE A 12 4.38 6.90 0.74
CA ILE A 12 3.01 6.76 0.24
C ILE A 12 2.23 8.07 0.45
N VAL A 13 2.35 8.72 1.61
CA VAL A 13 1.72 10.02 1.87
C VAL A 13 2.20 11.06 0.84
N ARG A 14 3.50 11.24 0.68
CA ARG A 14 4.07 12.20 -0.28
C ARG A 14 3.63 11.93 -1.72
N ALA A 15 3.55 10.66 -2.13
CA ALA A 15 3.06 10.30 -3.46
C ALA A 15 1.62 10.76 -3.70
N TRP A 16 0.73 10.59 -2.72
CA TRP A 16 -0.66 11.05 -2.81
C TRP A 16 -0.77 12.58 -2.88
N TYR A 17 -0.04 13.31 -2.04
CA TYR A 17 -0.01 14.78 -2.09
C TYR A 17 0.57 15.30 -3.41
N SER A 18 1.67 14.70 -3.87
CA SER A 18 2.29 15.05 -5.16
C SER A 18 1.35 14.78 -6.34
N ALA A 19 0.56 13.71 -6.31
CA ALA A 19 -0.42 13.41 -7.36
C ALA A 19 -1.59 14.40 -7.39
N LEU A 20 -1.92 14.99 -6.23
CA LEU A 20 -3.00 15.97 -6.07
C LEU A 20 -2.53 17.43 -6.17
N GLY A 21 -1.22 17.69 -6.21
CA GLY A 21 -0.64 19.03 -6.23
C GLY A 21 -0.86 19.80 -4.91
N LEU A 22 -0.89 19.09 -3.79
CA LEU A 22 -1.11 19.66 -2.45
C LEU A 22 0.19 19.73 -1.65
N GLU A 23 0.27 20.68 -0.73
CA GLU A 23 1.36 20.76 0.25
C GLU A 23 1.05 19.87 1.46
N LEU A 24 2.07 19.27 2.08
CA LEU A 24 1.91 18.24 3.12
C LEU A 24 1.07 18.69 4.33
N ASP A 25 0.96 20.00 4.55
CA ASP A 25 0.26 20.61 5.68
C ASP A 25 -1.23 20.84 5.43
N ASP A 26 -1.70 20.65 4.19
CA ASP A 26 -3.05 21.04 3.77
C ASP A 26 -4.16 20.13 4.32
N TYR A 27 -3.91 18.82 4.52
CA TYR A 27 -4.98 17.86 4.83
C TYR A 27 -4.53 16.57 5.57
N PRO A 28 -4.53 16.53 6.91
CA PRO A 28 -4.23 15.30 7.64
C PRO A 28 -5.31 14.25 7.38
N GLY A 29 -4.99 13.18 6.63
CA GLY A 29 -5.88 12.02 6.44
C GLY A 29 -6.08 11.52 5.02
N LEU A 30 -5.37 12.04 4.02
CA LEU A 30 -5.49 11.57 2.62
C LEU A 30 -5.13 10.10 2.44
N VAL A 31 -4.28 9.54 3.31
CA VAL A 31 -3.91 8.13 3.29
C VAL A 31 -4.40 7.43 4.55
N HIS A 32 -5.34 6.51 4.38
CA HIS A 32 -5.77 5.61 5.44
C HIS A 32 -4.86 4.39 5.51
N TYR A 33 -4.32 4.11 6.71
CA TYR A 33 -3.56 2.90 6.98
C TYR A 33 -4.36 2.02 7.93
N PRO A 34 -4.75 0.79 7.52
CA PRO A 34 -5.46 -0.12 8.40
C PRO A 34 -4.56 -0.58 9.54
N GLU A 35 -5.15 -1.01 10.66
CA GLU A 35 -4.40 -1.44 11.86
C GLU A 35 -3.37 -2.53 11.56
N ASN A 36 -3.72 -3.51 10.72
CA ASN A 36 -2.83 -4.59 10.30
C ASN A 36 -2.13 -4.30 8.95
N CYS A 37 -1.69 -3.07 8.67
CA CYS A 37 -1.19 -2.70 7.33
C CYS A 37 0.11 -3.38 6.85
N ARG A 38 0.76 -4.21 7.68
CA ARG A 38 2.01 -4.90 7.35
C ARG A 38 2.03 -6.31 7.93
N TYR A 39 2.74 -7.21 7.26
CA TYR A 39 3.13 -8.53 7.78
C TYR A 39 4.65 -8.59 7.83
N ILE A 40 5.20 -9.13 8.90
CA ILE A 40 6.63 -9.35 9.07
C ILE A 40 6.82 -10.86 9.09
N LEU A 41 7.66 -11.36 8.17
CA LEU A 41 8.00 -12.77 8.10
C LEU A 41 9.41 -12.95 8.64
N ASP A 42 9.52 -13.60 9.80
CA ASP A 42 10.79 -14.02 10.37
C ASP A 42 10.86 -15.54 10.33
N VAL A 43 11.80 -16.08 9.54
CA VAL A 43 11.98 -17.53 9.33
C VAL A 43 12.37 -18.25 10.63
N ASN A 44 12.90 -17.51 11.60
CA ASN A 44 13.28 -18.08 12.90
C ASN A 44 12.15 -18.00 13.94
N ASP A 45 11.03 -17.34 13.62
CA ASP A 45 9.88 -17.26 14.52
C ASP A 45 9.07 -18.56 14.49
N PHE A 46 8.70 -19.06 15.67
CA PHE A 46 7.92 -20.30 15.82
C PHE A 46 6.53 -20.21 15.16
N ASN A 47 6.01 -19.00 14.95
CA ASN A 47 4.72 -18.73 14.33
C ASN A 47 4.85 -18.26 12.86
N PHE A 48 6.01 -18.47 12.21
CA PHE A 48 6.21 -18.12 10.80
C PHE A 48 5.09 -18.62 9.89
N GLU A 49 4.69 -19.89 10.01
CA GLU A 49 3.66 -20.49 9.17
C GLU A 49 2.29 -19.83 9.37
N GLY A 50 1.97 -19.43 10.60
CA GLY A 50 0.74 -18.69 10.91
C GLY A 50 0.69 -17.31 10.24
N GLU A 51 1.78 -16.54 10.37
CA GLU A 51 1.87 -15.22 9.73
C GLU A 51 1.94 -15.29 8.21
N TYR A 52 2.63 -16.30 7.68
CA TYR A 52 2.69 -16.57 6.24
C TYR A 52 1.31 -16.88 5.66
N ASN A 53 0.53 -17.73 6.32
CA ASN A 53 -0.84 -18.03 5.89
C ASN A 53 -1.76 -16.80 5.98
N LYS A 54 -1.64 -15.95 7.01
CA LYS A 54 -2.42 -14.70 7.08
C LYS A 54 -2.07 -13.74 5.94
N LEU A 55 -0.79 -13.65 5.59
CA LEU A 55 -0.31 -12.85 4.46
C LEU A 55 -0.91 -13.36 3.15
N LEU A 56 -0.84 -14.67 2.87
CA LEU A 56 -1.40 -15.26 1.66
C LEU A 56 -2.90 -15.00 1.52
N ASN A 57 -3.68 -15.23 2.58
CA ASN A 57 -5.11 -14.96 2.59
C ASN A 57 -5.45 -13.50 2.22
N ARG A 58 -4.65 -12.54 2.69
CA ARG A 58 -4.85 -11.13 2.34
C ARG A 58 -4.42 -10.83 0.91
N LEU A 59 -3.33 -11.42 0.44
CA LEU A 59 -2.90 -11.28 -0.96
C LEU A 59 -3.98 -11.81 -1.90
N ASP A 60 -4.60 -12.94 -1.59
CA ASP A 60 -5.71 -13.50 -2.36
C ASP A 60 -6.90 -12.54 -2.40
N TYR A 61 -7.21 -11.87 -1.28
CA TYR A 61 -8.24 -10.82 -1.25
C TYR A 61 -7.88 -9.61 -2.13
N LEU A 62 -6.62 -9.14 -2.10
CA LEU A 62 -6.17 -8.00 -2.92
C LEU A 62 -6.05 -8.34 -4.40
N ALA A 63 -5.73 -9.60 -4.71
CA ALA A 63 -5.66 -10.14 -6.05
C ALA A 63 -7.03 -10.60 -6.58
N LYS A 64 -8.11 -10.44 -5.79
CA LYS A 64 -9.46 -10.87 -6.17
C LYS A 64 -9.87 -10.19 -7.48
N LEU A 65 -9.87 -10.99 -8.53
CA LEU A 65 -10.27 -10.62 -9.90
C LEU A 65 -11.77 -10.34 -10.01
N ASP A 66 -12.57 -10.93 -9.12
CA ASP A 66 -14.02 -11.06 -9.26
C ASP A 66 -14.79 -9.72 -9.18
N THR A 67 -14.28 -8.75 -8.42
CA THR A 67 -14.86 -7.38 -8.35
C THR A 67 -14.02 -6.34 -9.07
N LYS A 68 -12.97 -6.77 -9.77
CA LYS A 68 -12.13 -5.85 -10.53
C LYS A 68 -12.91 -5.50 -11.81
N ALA A 69 -13.36 -4.25 -11.92
CA ALA A 69 -14.09 -3.79 -13.08
C ALA A 69 -13.18 -3.85 -14.32
N TYR A 70 -13.33 -4.90 -15.12
CA TYR A 70 -12.72 -5.01 -16.44
C TYR A 70 -13.75 -4.57 -17.47
N GLY A 71 -13.47 -3.51 -18.24
CA GLY A 71 -14.31 -3.15 -19.39
C GLY A 71 -14.52 -1.66 -19.65
N ASP A 72 -14.11 -0.73 -18.77
CA ASP A 72 -14.45 0.69 -18.93
C ASP A 72 -13.47 1.51 -19.79
N GLY A 73 -12.66 0.84 -20.62
CA GLY A 73 -11.73 1.48 -21.56
C GLY A 73 -10.51 2.18 -20.95
N ASP A 74 -10.58 2.59 -19.68
CA ASP A 74 -9.49 3.25 -18.98
C ASP A 74 -8.57 2.27 -18.25
N ARG A 75 -7.29 2.36 -18.58
CA ARG A 75 -6.22 1.59 -17.93
C ARG A 75 -5.75 2.38 -16.72
N SER A 76 -6.00 1.88 -15.51
CA SER A 76 -5.57 2.54 -14.25
C SER A 76 -4.05 2.57 -14.02
N PHE A 77 -3.26 1.97 -14.92
CA PHE A 77 -1.80 2.02 -14.91
C PHE A 77 -1.33 2.65 -16.22
N GLY A 78 -1.12 3.97 -16.21
CA GLY A 78 -0.41 4.67 -17.26
C GLY A 78 1.09 4.40 -17.13
N CYS A 79 1.72 3.91 -18.20
CA CYS A 79 3.18 3.80 -18.25
C CYS A 79 3.81 5.19 -18.11
N SER A 80 4.88 5.31 -17.32
CA SER A 80 5.80 6.43 -17.42
C SER A 80 6.39 6.43 -18.83
N ARG A 81 6.05 7.42 -19.65
CA ARG A 81 6.68 7.63 -20.96
C ARG A 81 8.03 8.30 -20.70
N GLY A 82 9.10 7.64 -21.13
CA GLY A 82 10.40 8.30 -21.34
C GLY A 82 10.37 9.19 -22.56
#